data_AF-A0A3E0QXY5-F1
#
_entry.id   AF-A0A3E0QXY5-F1
#
_cell.length_a   1.000
_cell.length_b   1.000
_cell.length_c   1.000
_cell.angle_alpha   90.00
_cell.angle_beta   90.00
_cell.angle_gamma   90.00
#
_symmetry.space_group_name_H-M   'P 1'
#
loop_
_entity.id
_entity.type
_entity.pdbx_description
1 polymer ?
#
loop_
_entity_poly.entity_id
_entity_poly.type
_entity_poly.pdbx_seq_one_letter_code
_entity_poly.pdbx_strand_id
1 'polypeptide(L)'
;MLQDFSYTGTLTNTPVLITENFKTGTAYLVWADGFNRKNVHDTYIQLFDAQSTSDVTLGTTDPILTFPLPLRGAHDWQLPVNDYFQGKKFKHGVVAAATQERKGTTAPDNAVDVNFIFV
;
A
#
# COMPACT_ATOMS: atom_id res chain seq x y z
N MET A 1 -7.23 -3.99 23.27
CA MET A 1 -5.86 -4.18 22.75
C MET A 1 -5.99 -4.09 21.25
N LEU A 2 -5.41 -3.07 20.61
CA LEU A 2 -5.28 -3.04 19.16
C LEU A 2 -4.35 -4.21 18.80
N GLN A 3 -4.79 -5.10 17.91
CA GLN A 3 -4.00 -6.25 17.52
C GLN A 3 -3.18 -5.80 16.32
N ASP A 4 -1.86 -5.72 16.50
CA ASP A 4 -0.94 -5.43 15.41
C ASP A 4 -1.06 -6.55 14.35
N PHE A 5 -1.19 -6.15 13.09
CA PHE A 5 -1.21 -7.07 11.95
C PHE A 5 -0.13 -6.64 10.96
N SER A 6 0.60 -7.63 10.44
CA SER A 6 1.58 -7.42 9.39
C SER A 6 1.24 -8.18 8.13
N TYR A 7 1.58 -7.58 6.99
CA TYR A 7 1.48 -8.20 5.67
C TYR A 7 2.83 -8.13 4.98
N THR A 8 3.27 -9.25 4.41
CA THR A 8 4.42 -9.31 3.51
C THR A 8 4.01 -9.98 2.22
N GLY A 9 4.31 -9.35 1.09
CA GLY A 9 3.96 -9.91 -0.22
C GLY A 9 4.49 -9.07 -1.37
N THR A 10 4.04 -9.40 -2.58
CA THR A 10 4.42 -8.69 -3.80
C THR A 10 3.21 -7.98 -4.40
N LEU A 11 3.45 -6.82 -5.02
CA LEU A 11 2.42 -6.01 -5.65
C LEU A 11 2.74 -5.73 -7.12
N THR A 12 1.68 -5.67 -7.92
CA THR A 12 1.65 -5.20 -9.31
C THR A 12 0.42 -4.27 -9.46
N ASN A 13 0.02 -3.92 -10.68
CA ASN A 13 -1.26 -3.22 -10.92
C ASN A 13 -2.49 -4.13 -10.77
N THR A 14 -2.36 -5.28 -10.09
CA THR A 14 -3.48 -6.10 -9.68
C THR A 14 -3.79 -5.82 -8.20
N PRO A 15 -5.01 -5.41 -7.84
CA PRO A 15 -5.39 -5.23 -6.45
C PRO A 15 -5.23 -6.52 -5.63
N VAL A 16 -4.63 -6.40 -4.45
CA VAL A 16 -4.44 -7.48 -3.48
C VAL A 16 -5.13 -7.12 -2.18
N LEU A 17 -5.96 -8.01 -1.66
CA LEU A 17 -6.55 -7.87 -0.33
C LEU A 17 -5.47 -8.17 0.71
N ILE A 18 -5.17 -7.16 1.52
CA ILE A 18 -4.18 -7.23 2.60
C ILE A 18 -4.84 -7.77 3.86
N THR A 19 -6.02 -7.24 4.19
CA THR A 19 -6.81 -7.69 5.32
C THR A 19 -8.26 -7.20 5.17
N GLU A 20 -9.18 -7.91 5.79
CA GLU A 20 -10.62 -7.59 5.83
C GLU A 20 -11.09 -7.41 7.28
N ASN A 21 -12.22 -6.71 7.46
CA ASN A 21 -12.99 -6.69 8.70
C ASN A 21 -12.17 -6.33 9.95
N PHE A 22 -11.67 -5.09 10.01
CA PHE A 22 -11.03 -4.58 11.22
C PHE A 22 -11.97 -4.65 12.42
N LYS A 23 -11.69 -5.56 13.36
CA LYS A 23 -12.54 -5.85 14.54
C LYS A 23 -12.81 -4.62 15.42
N THR A 24 -11.93 -3.63 15.41
CA THR A 24 -12.03 -2.39 16.20
C THR A 24 -12.54 -1.19 15.39
N GLY A 25 -13.02 -1.41 14.16
CA GLY A 25 -13.68 -0.40 13.33
C GLY A 25 -12.75 0.62 12.66
N THR A 26 -11.45 0.57 12.95
CA THR A 26 -10.43 1.35 12.22
C THR A 26 -9.05 0.72 12.39
N ALA A 27 -8.24 0.72 11.33
CA ALA A 27 -6.80 0.48 11.38
C ALA A 27 -6.00 1.66 10.80
N TYR A 28 -4.74 1.73 11.20
CA TYR A 28 -3.76 2.73 10.79
C TYR A 28 -2.49 2.03 10.31
N LEU A 29 -1.94 2.47 9.18
CA LEU A 29 -0.62 2.03 8.75
C LEU A 29 0.43 2.69 9.67
N VAL A 30 1.18 1.88 10.40
CA VAL A 30 2.23 2.37 11.32
C VAL A 30 3.64 2.16 10.79
N TRP A 31 3.79 1.35 9.74
CA TRP A 31 5.07 1.14 9.08
C TRP A 31 4.86 0.53 7.70
N ALA A 32 5.67 0.96 6.74
CA ALA A 32 5.74 0.37 5.41
C ALA A 32 7.20 0.35 4.92
N ASP A 33 7.60 -0.79 4.38
CA ASP A 33 8.79 -0.91 3.55
C ASP A 33 8.41 -1.35 2.12
N GLY A 34 9.34 -1.17 1.20
CA GLY A 34 9.22 -1.81 -0.10
C GLY A 34 10.55 -1.90 -0.84
N PHE A 35 10.61 -2.81 -1.79
CA PHE A 35 11.80 -3.09 -2.58
C PHE A 35 11.51 -2.90 -4.08
N ASN A 36 11.90 -1.74 -4.62
CA ASN A 36 11.72 -1.38 -6.03
C ASN A 36 12.98 -1.62 -6.89
N ARG A 37 13.75 -2.67 -6.58
CA ARG A 37 15.16 -2.78 -7.03
C ARG A 37 15.35 -3.07 -8.52
N LYS A 38 14.29 -3.48 -9.21
CA LYS A 38 14.34 -3.97 -10.60
C LYS A 38 13.58 -3.08 -11.59
N ASN A 39 12.77 -2.15 -11.11
CA ASN A 39 12.06 -1.21 -11.98
C ASN A 39 13.00 -0.11 -12.49
N VAL A 40 12.67 0.47 -13.64
CA VAL A 40 13.38 1.63 -14.20
C VAL A 40 12.59 2.93 -14.06
N HIS A 41 11.35 2.83 -13.58
CA HIS A 41 10.46 3.93 -13.22
C HIS A 41 10.13 3.95 -11.73
N ASP A 42 9.82 5.14 -11.22
CA ASP A 42 9.21 5.27 -9.90
C ASP A 42 7.94 4.43 -9.84
N THR A 43 7.77 3.72 -8.73
CA THR A 43 6.56 2.95 -8.46
C THR A 43 5.83 3.60 -7.31
N TYR A 44 4.52 3.61 -7.34
CA TYR A 44 3.67 4.13 -6.30
C TYR A 44 2.86 2.99 -5.72
N ILE A 45 2.89 2.87 -4.39
CA ILE A 45 1.97 2.00 -3.67
C ILE A 45 0.68 2.79 -3.44
N GLN A 46 -0.45 2.21 -3.82
CA GLN A 46 -1.79 2.73 -3.60
C GLN A 46 -2.50 1.83 -2.59
N LEU A 47 -2.98 2.39 -1.48
CA LEU A 47 -3.78 1.70 -0.47
C LEU A 47 -5.21 2.24 -0.47
N PHE A 48 -6.17 1.32 -0.47
CA PHE A 48 -7.60 1.59 -0.53
C PHE A 48 -8.27 1.05 0.74
N ASP A 49 -9.26 1.81 1.23
CA ASP A 49 -10.19 1.32 2.25
C ASP A 49 -11.35 0.60 1.59
N ALA A 50 -11.19 -0.72 1.46
CA ALA A 50 -12.07 -1.59 0.72
C ALA A 50 -12.14 -2.96 1.40
N GLN A 51 -13.29 -3.62 1.30
CA GLN A 51 -13.51 -4.92 1.93
C GLN A 51 -13.02 -6.08 1.04
N SER A 52 -13.02 -5.87 -0.28
CA SER A 52 -12.61 -6.86 -1.27
C SER A 52 -11.86 -6.21 -2.42
N THR A 53 -11.08 -6.99 -3.17
CA THR A 53 -10.42 -6.52 -4.39
C THR A 53 -11.41 -6.07 -5.46
N SER A 54 -12.63 -6.63 -5.49
CA SER A 54 -13.69 -6.22 -6.41
C SER A 54 -14.25 -4.82 -6.14
N ASP A 55 -14.03 -4.26 -4.96
CA ASP A 55 -14.43 -2.87 -4.64
C ASP A 55 -13.44 -1.83 -5.20
N VAL A 56 -12.29 -2.29 -5.74
CA VAL A 56 -11.22 -1.43 -6.25
C VAL A 56 -11.10 -1.57 -7.77
N THR A 57 -11.35 -0.46 -8.46
CA THR A 57 -11.02 -0.30 -9.88
C THR A 57 -9.86 0.70 -9.99
N LEU A 58 -8.67 0.23 -10.35
CA LEU A 58 -7.49 1.10 -10.48
C LEU A 58 -7.71 2.24 -11.48
N GLY A 59 -7.12 3.39 -11.20
CA GLY A 59 -7.34 4.63 -11.96
C GLY A 59 -8.70 5.30 -11.71
N THR A 60 -9.67 4.59 -11.13
CA THR A 60 -11.01 5.12 -10.84
C THR A 60 -11.24 5.32 -9.35
N THR A 61 -11.16 4.26 -8.56
CA THR A 61 -11.28 4.30 -7.09
C THR A 61 -10.18 5.20 -6.52
N ASP A 62 -10.53 6.09 -5.59
CA ASP A 62 -9.56 6.95 -4.93
C ASP A 62 -8.82 6.18 -3.83
N PRO A 63 -7.48 6.11 -3.88
CA PRO A 63 -6.72 5.56 -2.76
C PRO A 63 -6.83 6.48 -1.54
N ILE A 64 -6.97 5.87 -0.36
CA ILE A 64 -6.85 6.61 0.92
C ILE A 64 -5.44 7.18 1.06
N LEU A 65 -4.46 6.42 0.57
CA LEU A 65 -3.05 6.71 0.71
C LEU A 65 -2.29 6.24 -0.52
N THR A 66 -1.41 7.11 -1.01
CA THR A 66 -0.45 6.78 -2.07
C THR A 66 0.91 7.30 -1.67
N PHE A 67 1.95 6.49 -1.83
CA PHE A 67 3.32 6.91 -1.58
C PHE A 67 4.31 6.35 -2.62
N PRO A 68 5.35 7.14 -2.98
CA PRO A 68 6.32 6.77 -4.02
C PRO A 68 7.38 5.82 -3.47
N LEU A 69 7.49 4.59 -3.97
CA LEU A 69 8.62 3.71 -3.71
C LEU A 69 9.80 4.05 -4.66
N PRO A 70 10.82 4.81 -4.20
CA PRO A 70 11.84 5.37 -5.08
C PRO A 70 12.70 4.28 -5.72
N LEU A 71 13.19 4.57 -6.92
CA LEU A 71 14.18 3.77 -7.61
C LEU A 71 15.46 3.59 -6.78
N ARG A 72 16.06 2.41 -6.89
CA ARG A 72 17.11 1.87 -6.00
C ARG A 72 18.29 2.83 -5.74
N GLY A 73 18.65 2.94 -4.46
CA GLY A 73 19.91 3.52 -3.96
C GLY A 73 20.00 3.51 -2.43
N ALA A 74 18.87 3.64 -1.73
CA ALA A 74 18.80 3.45 -0.29
C ALA A 74 18.37 2.00 0.02
N HIS A 75 19.19 1.29 0.78
CA HIS A 75 18.70 0.15 1.55
C HIS A 75 17.62 0.68 2.50
N ASP A 76 16.50 -0.04 2.58
CA ASP A 76 15.38 0.21 3.49
C ASP A 76 14.76 1.61 3.32
N TRP A 77 13.93 1.78 2.29
CA TRP A 77 13.04 2.93 2.26
C TRP A 77 11.98 2.75 3.35
N GLN A 78 12.29 3.31 4.52
CA GLN A 78 11.40 3.41 5.65
C GLN A 78 10.84 4.83 5.64
N LEU A 79 9.54 4.97 5.36
CA LEU A 79 8.89 6.25 5.58
C LEU A 79 8.77 6.49 7.09
N PRO A 80 9.24 7.62 7.64
CA PRO A 80 8.81 8.04 8.96
C PRO A 80 7.30 8.27 8.88
N VAL A 81 6.56 7.32 9.44
CA VAL A 81 5.10 7.18 9.37
C VAL A 81 4.35 8.39 9.90
N ASN A 82 5.06 9.16 10.73
CA ASN A 82 4.57 10.25 11.52
C ASN A 82 3.94 11.33 10.64
N ASP A 83 4.54 11.75 9.53
CA ASP A 83 4.01 12.92 8.81
C ASP A 83 3.15 12.55 7.59
N TYR A 84 3.38 11.38 6.99
CA TYR A 84 2.67 10.97 5.77
C TYR A 84 1.38 10.18 6.03
N PHE A 85 1.29 9.48 7.18
CA PHE A 85 0.21 8.54 7.46
C PHE A 85 -0.72 8.99 8.61
N GLN A 86 -0.31 10.01 9.38
CA GLN A 86 -1.15 10.56 10.45
C GLN A 86 -2.52 11.00 9.90
N GLY A 87 -3.58 10.44 10.50
CA GLY A 87 -4.98 10.75 10.17
C GLY A 87 -5.61 9.90 9.07
N LYS A 88 -4.86 9.06 8.37
CA LYS A 88 -5.42 8.09 7.40
C LYS A 88 -5.91 6.84 8.14
N LYS A 89 -7.20 6.56 7.98
CA LYS A 89 -7.94 5.52 8.71
C LYS A 89 -8.58 4.58 7.70
N PHE A 90 -8.37 3.28 7.85
CA PHE A 90 -9.05 2.25 7.08
C PHE A 90 -10.20 1.69 7.91
N LYS A 91 -11.44 1.70 7.40
CA LYS A 91 -12.64 1.30 8.15
C LYS A 91 -13.16 -0.09 7.78
N HIS A 92 -13.03 -0.50 6.53
CA HIS A 92 -13.61 -1.74 5.99
C HIS A 92 -12.55 -2.84 5.90
N GLY A 93 -11.40 -2.51 5.31
CA GLY A 93 -10.29 -3.41 5.04
C GLY A 93 -9.16 -2.64 4.36
N VAL A 94 -8.12 -3.35 3.94
CA VAL A 94 -7.04 -2.75 3.15
C VAL A 94 -6.86 -3.56 1.88
N VAL A 95 -6.98 -2.87 0.75
CA VAL A 95 -6.56 -3.38 -0.56
C VAL A 95 -5.37 -2.56 -1.03
N ALA A 96 -4.38 -3.21 -1.62
CA ALA A 96 -3.17 -2.57 -2.11
C ALA A 96 -2.94 -2.87 -3.60
N ALA A 97 -2.34 -1.92 -4.31
CA ALA A 97 -1.79 -2.13 -5.65
C ALA A 97 -0.52 -1.28 -5.84
N ALA A 98 0.27 -1.62 -6.84
CA ALA A 98 1.45 -0.87 -7.25
C ALA A 98 1.33 -0.43 -8.71
N THR A 99 1.66 0.83 -9.00
CA THR A 99 1.58 1.40 -10.37
C THR A 99 2.72 2.38 -10.62
N GLN A 100 2.96 2.73 -11.88
CA GLN A 100 3.93 3.78 -12.24
C GLN A 100 3.41 5.19 -11.98
N GLU A 101 2.09 5.38 -11.80
CA GLU A 101 1.48 6.66 -11.44
C GLU A 101 0.93 6.70 -10.02
N ARG A 102 0.80 7.89 -9.43
CA ARG A 102 0.18 8.08 -8.10
C ARG A 102 -1.27 7.57 -8.01
N LYS A 103 -2.00 7.76 -9.10
CA LYS A 103 -3.33 7.20 -9.33
C LYS A 103 -3.38 6.85 -10.81
N GLY A 104 -3.38 5.56 -11.10
CA GLY A 104 -3.27 5.06 -12.47
C GLY A 104 -3.47 3.57 -12.54
N THR A 105 -3.15 3.01 -13.70
CA THR A 105 -3.34 1.59 -14.02
C THR A 105 -2.09 0.95 -14.58
N THR A 106 -1.04 1.72 -14.87
CA THR A 106 0.16 1.20 -15.51
C THR A 106 0.96 0.38 -14.52
N ALA A 107 1.23 -0.87 -14.87
CA ALA A 107 2.02 -1.78 -14.04
C ALA A 107 3.46 -1.28 -13.89
N PRO A 108 4.10 -1.52 -12.74
CA PRO A 108 5.55 -1.49 -12.65
C PRO A 108 6.16 -2.51 -13.62
N ASP A 109 7.38 -2.24 -14.09
CA ASP A 109 8.14 -3.15 -14.97
C ASP A 109 8.38 -4.52 -14.31
N ASN A 110 8.48 -4.53 -12.98
CA ASN A 110 8.68 -5.70 -12.13
C ASN A 110 7.81 -5.56 -10.88
N ALA A 111 7.26 -6.68 -10.40
CA ALA A 111 6.56 -6.71 -9.12
C ALA A 111 7.45 -6.14 -8.00
N VAL A 112 6.83 -5.42 -7.08
CA VAL A 112 7.51 -4.80 -5.93
C VAL A 112 7.20 -5.58 -4.67
N ASP A 113 8.23 -5.93 -3.90
CA ASP A 113 8.05 -6.56 -2.60
C ASP A 113 7.72 -5.48 -1.57
N VAL A 114 6.77 -5.76 -0.67
CA VAL A 114 6.35 -4.82 0.38
C VAL A 114 6.13 -5.53 1.71
N ASN A 115 6.33 -4.79 2.79
CA ASN A 115 5.93 -5.16 4.14
C ASN A 115 5.15 -4.01 4.77
N PHE A 116 3.98 -4.29 5.34
CA PHE A 116 3.13 -3.33 6.00
C PHE A 116 2.85 -3.76 7.43
N ILE A 117 2.82 -2.81 8.36
CA ILE A 117 2.35 -3.04 9.74
C ILE A 117 1.20 -2.07 10.02
N PHE A 118 0.10 -2.61 10.54
CA PHE A 118 -1.10 -1.88 10.91
C PHE A 118 -1.42 -2.05 12.40
N VAL A 119 -2.03 -1.02 13.00
CA VAL A 119 -2.58 -1.03 14.37
C VAL A 119 -4.02 -0.55 14.41
#